data_AF-A0AA49Q7X5-F1
#
_entry.id   AF-A0AA49Q7X5-F1
#
_cell.length_a   1.000
_cell.length_b   1.000
_cell.length_c   1.000
_cell.angle_alpha   90.00
_cell.angle_beta   90.00
_cell.angle_gamma   90.00
#
_symmetry.space_group_name_H-M   'P 1'
#
loop_
_entity.id
_entity.type
_entity.pdbx_description
1 polymer ?
#
loop_
_entity_poly.entity_id
_entity_poly.type
_entity_poly.pdbx_seq_one_letter_code
_entity_poly.pdbx_strand_id
1 'polypeptide(L)'
;MSIWEKVQAELDKAGTAAKGALDEGKIRIELFRVRQQADKAAQALGYAVHRAKRDNTELAAETQEHLHGTLAKYEAEAKQLEEDLAKVLHRNAPKAPEPSA
;
A
#
# COMPACT_ATOMS: atom_id res chain seq x y z
N MET A 1 35.53 4.61 24.41
CA MET A 1 35.08 4.00 23.14
C MET A 1 36.18 4.14 22.10
N SER A 2 36.57 3.04 21.48
CA SER A 2 37.60 3.02 20.43
C SER A 2 37.04 3.54 19.09
N ILE A 3 37.92 3.97 18.20
CA ILE A 3 37.53 4.38 16.83
C ILE A 3 36.82 3.23 16.09
N TRP A 4 37.22 1.99 16.37
CA TRP A 4 36.63 0.78 15.80
C TRP A 4 35.16 0.61 16.19
N GLU A 5 34.82 0.83 17.47
CA GLU A 5 33.43 0.72 17.97
C GLU A 5 32.50 1.76 17.30
N LYS A 6 33.00 2.96 17.01
CA LYS A 6 32.22 3.99 16.30
C LYS A 6 31.95 3.58 14.86
N VAL A 7 32.94 3.04 14.15
CA VAL A 7 32.77 2.56 12.77
C VAL A 7 31.76 1.42 12.71
N GLN A 8 31.82 0.47 13.65
CA GLN A 8 30.87 -0.62 13.73
C GLN A 8 29.43 -0.13 13.98
N ALA A 9 29.26 0.81 14.92
CA ALA A 9 27.95 1.40 15.22
C ALA A 9 27.34 2.15 14.01
N GLU A 10 28.15 2.87 13.24
CA GLU A 10 27.68 3.57 12.03
C GLU A 10 27.31 2.60 10.90
N LEU A 11 28.04 1.49 10.75
CA LEU A 11 27.69 0.43 9.79
C LEU A 11 26.38 -0.27 10.16
N ASP A 12 26.16 -0.57 11.45
CA ASP A 12 24.92 -1.19 11.93
C ASP A 12 23.70 -0.26 11.73
N LYS A 13 23.88 1.05 11.96
CA LYS A 13 22.86 2.06 11.65
C LYS A 13 22.55 2.12 10.15
N ALA A 14 23.58 2.17 9.31
CA ALA A 14 23.41 2.19 7.86
C ALA A 14 22.72 0.92 7.34
N GLY A 15 23.09 -0.24 7.86
CA GLY A 15 22.46 -1.52 7.52
C GLY A 15 20.99 -1.60 7.95
N THR A 16 20.65 -1.06 9.13
CA THR A 16 19.27 -1.00 9.61
C THR A 16 18.43 -0.04 8.77
N ALA A 17 18.97 1.14 8.43
CA ALA A 17 18.31 2.12 7.57
C ALA A 17 18.06 1.56 6.15
N ALA A 18 19.05 0.87 5.58
CA ALA A 18 18.92 0.23 4.27
C ALA A 18 17.81 -0.83 4.24
N LYS A 19 17.74 -1.69 5.27
CA LYS A 19 16.65 -2.68 5.40
C LYS A 19 15.28 -2.01 5.50
N GLY A 20 15.16 -0.96 6.32
CA GLY A 20 13.93 -0.20 6.47
C GLY A 20 13.43 0.42 5.16
N ALA A 21 14.33 1.01 4.37
CA ALA A 21 14.01 1.57 3.06
C ALA A 21 13.61 0.51 2.02
N LEU A 22 14.26 -0.67 2.04
CA LEU A 22 13.90 -1.78 1.16
C LEU A 22 12.50 -2.35 1.48
N ASP A 23 12.16 -2.49 2.75
CA ASP A 23 10.84 -2.96 3.18
C ASP A 23 9.75 -1.96 2.78
N GLU A 24 10.00 -0.66 3.00
CA GLU A 24 9.10 0.42 2.55
C GLU A 24 8.90 0.39 1.03
N GLY A 25 9.98 0.25 0.27
CA GLY A 25 9.94 0.18 -1.19
C GLY A 25 9.08 -0.96 -1.70
N LYS A 26 9.19 -2.15 -1.10
CA LYS A 26 8.36 -3.31 -1.45
C LYS A 26 6.87 -3.04 -1.21
N ILE A 27 6.51 -2.48 -0.06
CA ILE A 27 5.12 -2.15 0.27
C ILE A 27 4.56 -1.12 -0.72
N ARG A 28 5.33 -0.09 -1.06
CA ARG A 28 4.91 0.94 -2.04
C ARG A 28 4.65 0.36 -3.44
N ILE A 29 5.51 -0.55 -3.90
CA ILE A 29 5.34 -1.22 -5.20
C ILE A 29 4.07 -2.07 -5.20
N GLU A 30 3.85 -2.87 -4.14
CA GLU A 30 2.67 -3.72 -4.05
C GLU A 30 1.39 -2.89 -3.93
N LEU A 31 1.39 -1.83 -3.12
CA LEU A 31 0.27 -0.90 -3.00
C LEU A 31 -0.09 -0.29 -4.36
N PHE A 32 0.92 0.14 -5.14
CA PHE A 32 0.69 0.66 -6.49
C PHE A 32 0.07 -0.40 -7.41
N ARG A 33 0.57 -1.64 -7.36
CA ARG A 33 0.04 -2.77 -8.14
C ARG A 33 -1.42 -3.07 -7.81
N VAL A 34 -1.76 -3.14 -6.52
CA VAL A 34 -3.13 -3.42 -6.05
C VAL A 34 -4.07 -2.27 -6.38
N ARG A 35 -3.63 -1.01 -6.22
CA ARG A 35 -4.41 0.17 -6.64
C ARG A 35 -4.74 0.14 -8.13
N GLN A 36 -3.80 -0.24 -8.99
CA GLN A 36 -4.10 -0.44 -10.42
C GLN A 36 -5.13 -1.55 -10.67
N GLN A 37 -5.15 -2.60 -9.86
CA GLN A 37 -6.14 -3.68 -9.99
C GLN A 37 -7.52 -3.22 -9.53
N ALA A 38 -7.60 -2.45 -8.45
CA ALA A 38 -8.83 -1.79 -8.02
C ALA A 38 -9.37 -0.85 -9.12
N ASP A 39 -8.51 -0.02 -9.71
CA ASP A 39 -8.91 0.91 -10.79
C ASP A 39 -9.44 0.16 -12.01
N LYS A 40 -8.78 -0.93 -12.41
CA LYS A 40 -9.27 -1.79 -13.51
C LYS A 40 -10.61 -2.44 -13.19
N ALA A 41 -10.81 -2.91 -11.96
CA ALA A 41 -12.08 -3.49 -11.52
C ALA A 41 -13.20 -2.44 -11.50
N ALA A 42 -12.90 -1.22 -11.02
CA ALA A 42 -13.82 -0.10 -11.02
C ALA A 42 -14.21 0.32 -12.45
N GLN A 43 -13.24 0.38 -13.37
CA GLN A 43 -13.49 0.65 -14.79
C GLN A 43 -14.38 -0.42 -15.42
N ALA A 44 -14.12 -1.70 -15.14
CA ALA A 44 -14.93 -2.81 -15.65
C ALA A 44 -16.38 -2.75 -15.14
N LEU A 45 -16.57 -2.50 -13.84
CA LEU A 45 -17.88 -2.31 -13.23
C LEU A 45 -18.61 -1.11 -13.85
N GLY A 46 -17.94 0.05 -13.93
CA GLY A 46 -18.51 1.26 -14.50
C GLY A 46 -18.91 1.09 -15.96
N TYR A 47 -18.09 0.40 -16.76
CA TYR A 47 -18.40 0.11 -18.16
C TYR A 47 -19.60 -0.84 -18.29
N ALA A 48 -19.69 -1.87 -17.46
CA ALA A 48 -20.81 -2.80 -17.47
C ALA A 48 -22.14 -2.09 -17.15
N VAL A 49 -22.14 -1.24 -16.11
CA VAL A 49 -23.30 -0.41 -15.74
C VAL A 49 -23.65 0.59 -16.84
N HIS A 50 -22.66 1.26 -17.43
CA HIS A 50 -22.88 2.19 -18.53
C HIS A 50 -23.52 1.49 -19.73
N ARG A 51 -22.99 0.33 -20.13
CA ARG A 51 -23.51 -0.45 -21.25
C ARG A 51 -24.95 -0.91 -21.01
N ALA A 52 -25.24 -1.44 -19.81
CA ALA A 52 -26.60 -1.85 -19.44
C ALA A 52 -27.59 -0.67 -19.59
N LYS A 53 -27.24 0.50 -19.03
CA LYS A 53 -28.03 1.73 -19.17
C LYS A 53 -28.21 2.17 -20.62
N ARG A 54 -27.15 2.16 -21.43
CA ARG A 54 -27.19 2.54 -22.84
C ARG A 54 -28.12 1.64 -23.65
N ASP A 55 -28.05 0.34 -23.39
CA ASP A 55 -28.83 -0.67 -24.12
C ASP A 55 -30.25 -0.84 -23.53
N ASN A 56 -30.62 -0.03 -22.52
CA ASN A 56 -31.85 -0.13 -21.74
C ASN A 56 -32.12 -1.55 -21.20
N THR A 57 -31.03 -2.21 -20.78
CA THR A 57 -31.02 -3.54 -20.18
C THR A 57 -30.54 -3.45 -18.74
N GLU A 58 -30.81 -4.49 -17.95
CA GLU A 58 -30.29 -4.60 -16.60
C GLU A 58 -28.99 -5.40 -16.59
N LEU A 59 -28.04 -4.97 -15.76
CA LEU A 59 -26.82 -5.74 -15.53
C LEU A 59 -27.18 -7.01 -14.75
N ALA A 60 -26.84 -8.17 -15.28
CA ALA A 60 -27.10 -9.45 -14.61
C ALA A 60 -26.53 -9.44 -13.17
N ALA A 61 -27.34 -9.84 -12.20
CA ALA A 61 -27.01 -9.76 -10.78
C ALA A 61 -25.70 -10.49 -10.44
N GLU A 62 -25.49 -11.69 -11.01
CA GLU A 62 -24.25 -12.46 -10.84
C GLU A 62 -23.00 -11.70 -11.33
N THR A 63 -23.11 -11.06 -12.49
CA THR A 63 -22.03 -10.24 -13.06
C THR A 63 -21.75 -9.02 -12.18
N GLN A 64 -22.81 -8.37 -11.69
CA GLN A 64 -22.70 -7.22 -10.80
C GLN A 64 -22.02 -7.61 -9.48
N GLU A 65 -22.44 -8.70 -8.86
CA GLU A 65 -21.87 -9.23 -7.63
C GLU A 65 -20.39 -9.58 -7.81
N HIS A 66 -20.05 -10.26 -8.91
CA HIS A 66 -18.67 -10.62 -9.20
C HIS A 66 -17.76 -9.39 -9.37
N LEU A 67 -18.18 -8.40 -10.16
CA LEU A 67 -17.41 -7.18 -10.41
C LEU A 67 -17.26 -6.34 -9.14
N HIS A 68 -18.34 -6.21 -8.37
CA HIS A 68 -18.31 -5.51 -7.09
C HIS A 68 -17.42 -6.22 -6.07
N GLY A 69 -17.53 -7.55 -5.94
CA GLY A 69 -16.69 -8.35 -5.05
C GLY A 69 -15.21 -8.28 -5.41
N THR A 70 -14.89 -8.26 -6.70
CA THR A 70 -13.52 -8.08 -7.19
C THR A 70 -12.96 -6.71 -6.83
N LEU A 71 -13.73 -5.64 -7.02
CA LEU A 71 -13.33 -4.29 -6.61
C LEU A 71 -13.11 -4.22 -5.09
N ALA A 72 -14.09 -4.67 -4.30
CA ALA A 72 -14.03 -4.65 -2.84
C ALA A 72 -12.82 -5.42 -2.29
N LYS A 73 -12.45 -6.54 -2.93
CA LYS A 73 -11.24 -7.30 -2.58
C LYS A 73 -9.98 -6.45 -2.71
N TYR A 74 -9.77 -5.81 -3.86
CA TYR A 74 -8.56 -5.00 -4.09
C TYR A 74 -8.55 -3.72 -3.25
N GLU A 75 -9.71 -3.13 -2.98
CA GLU A 75 -9.81 -1.99 -2.05
C GLU A 75 -9.42 -2.38 -0.63
N ALA A 76 -9.87 -3.54 -0.14
CA ALA A 76 -9.51 -4.05 1.17
C ALA A 76 -8.00 -4.37 1.26
N GLU A 77 -7.43 -4.98 0.22
CA GLU A 77 -5.99 -5.27 0.14
C GLU A 77 -5.15 -3.98 0.10
N ALA A 78 -5.57 -2.98 -0.69
CA ALA A 78 -4.91 -1.68 -0.73
C ALA A 78 -4.94 -0.99 0.64
N LYS A 79 -6.08 -1.03 1.34
CA LYS A 79 -6.22 -0.48 2.68
C LYS A 79 -5.26 -1.15 3.67
N GLN A 80 -5.13 -2.47 3.62
CA GLN A 80 -4.20 -3.20 4.48
C GLN A 80 -2.74 -2.77 4.22
N LEU A 81 -2.35 -2.65 2.94
CA LEU A 81 -1.01 -2.20 2.56
C LEU A 81 -0.74 -0.74 2.98
N GLU A 82 -1.74 0.12 2.94
CA GLU A 82 -1.65 1.51 3.44
C GLU A 82 -1.42 1.56 4.95
N GLU A 83 -2.13 0.71 5.72
CA GLU A 83 -1.93 0.59 7.16
C GLU A 83 -0.53 0.05 7.48
N ASP A 84 -0.03 -0.92 6.72
CA ASP A 84 1.31 -1.47 6.91
C ASP A 84 2.41 -0.48 6.52
N LEU A 85 2.20 0.29 5.46
CA LEU A 85 3.08 1.40 5.09
C LEU A 85 3.13 2.44 6.21
N ALA A 86 1.98 2.82 6.78
CA ALA A 86 1.90 3.77 7.88
C ALA A 86 2.68 3.28 9.12
N LYS A 87 2.59 1.98 9.46
CA LYS A 87 3.38 1.38 10.55
C LYS A 87 4.88 1.45 10.28
N VAL A 88 5.33 1.16 9.05
CA VAL A 88 6.75 1.25 8.67
C VAL A 88 7.25 2.69 8.74
N LEU A 89 6.48 3.64 8.23
CA LEU A 89 6.81 5.07 8.30
C LEU A 89 6.89 5.56 9.75
N HIS A 90 5.96 5.14 10.61
CA HIS A 90 5.99 5.48 12.03
C HIS A 90 7.20 4.87 12.74
N ARG A 91 7.55 3.61 12.44
CA ARG A 91 8.76 2.95 12.98
C ARG A 91 10.03 3.68 12.58
N ASN A 92 10.09 4.21 11.37
CA ASN A 92 11.26 4.87 10.81
C ASN A 92 11.33 6.37 11.15
N ALA A 93 10.31 6.93 11.83
CA ALA A 93 10.30 8.34 12.20
C ALA A 93 11.41 8.64 13.22
N PRO A 94 12.17 9.74 13.06
CA PRO A 94 13.20 10.11 14.02
C PRO A 94 12.55 10.43 15.38
N LYS A 95 13.12 9.87 16.45
CA LYS A 95 12.71 10.20 17.83
C LYS A 95 12.90 11.70 18.05
N ALA A 96 11.83 12.41 18.46
CA ALA A 96 11.91 13.84 18.75
C ALA A 96 13.01 14.10 19.82
N PRO A 97 13.79 15.18 19.70
CA PRO A 97 14.77 15.52 20.73
C PRO A 97 14.04 15.76 22.05
N GLU A 98 14.48 15.10 23.12
CA GLU A 98 13.97 15.31 24.47
C GLU A 98 14.14 16.79 24.84
N PRO A 99 13.14 17.45 25.44
CA PRO A 99 13.26 18.83 25.86
C PRO A 99 14.38 18.94 26.91
N SER A 100 15.41 19.73 26.61
CA SER A 100 16.48 20.06 27.54
C SER A 100 15.89 20.67 28.81
N ALA A 101 16.10 19.98 29.94
CA ALA A 101 15.76 20.46 31.28
C ALA A 101 16.78 21.50 31.79
#